data_AF-A0A1F8T8G9-F1
#
_entry.id   AF-A0A1F8T8G9-F1
#
_cell.length_a   1.000
_cell.length_b   1.000
_cell.length_c   1.000
_cell.angle_alpha   90.00
_cell.angle_beta   90.00
_cell.angle_gamma   90.00
#
_symmetry.space_group_name_H-M   'P 1'
#
loop_
_entity.id
_entity.type
_entity.pdbx_description
1 polymer ?
#
loop_
_entity_poly.entity_id
_entity_poly.type
_entity_poly.pdbx_seq_one_letter_code
_entity_poly.pdbx_strand_id
1 'polypeptide(L)'
;MDMSVGQASTTFELAQIDPELRGRPLYLSALNVGRDHIGSLINTLALAYFGGALPLVLLLSMGFQPLSVSLNSEAMVESIVTVIVASVGLVLCVPVTTAVAVMLAGRREP
;
A
#
# COMPACT_ATOMS: atom_id res chain seq x y z
N MET A 1 9.13 3.73 0.06
CA MET A 1 9.96 4.46 1.03
C MET A 1 9.43 5.88 1.21
N ASP A 2 9.23 6.63 0.14
CA ASP A 2 8.72 8.01 0.18
C ASP A 2 7.40 8.14 0.95
N MET A 3 6.46 7.20 0.78
CA MET A 3 5.21 7.20 1.54
C MET A 3 5.44 7.07 3.04
N SER A 4 6.34 6.18 3.47
CA SER A 4 6.61 5.97 4.90
C SER A 4 7.25 7.22 5.52
N VAL A 5 8.19 7.84 4.79
CA VAL A 5 8.86 9.09 5.23
C VAL A 5 7.87 10.24 5.27
N GLY A 6 7.07 10.43 4.22
CA GLY A 6 6.04 11.46 4.15
C GLY A 6 5.00 11.30 5.26
N GLN A 7 4.49 10.08 5.46
CA GLN A 7 3.53 9.79 6.54
C GLN A 7 4.08 10.06 7.93
N ALA A 8 5.33 9.66 8.19
CA ALA A 8 5.98 9.96 9.46
C ALA A 8 6.14 11.48 9.66
N SER A 9 6.64 12.20 8.65
CA SER A 9 6.82 13.65 8.69
C SER A 9 5.51 14.38 8.96
N THR A 10 4.46 14.07 8.19
CA THR A 10 3.12 14.63 8.38
C THR A 10 2.58 14.35 9.77
N THR A 11 2.78 13.14 10.31
CA THR A 11 2.34 12.79 11.67
C THR A 11 3.07 13.63 12.73
N PHE A 12 4.38 13.85 12.57
CA PHE A 12 5.15 14.69 13.48
C PHE A 12 4.78 16.16 13.38
N GLU A 13 4.54 16.70 12.18
CA GLU A 13 4.07 18.07 11.98
C GLU A 13 2.68 18.28 12.61
N LEU A 14 1.73 17.37 12.39
CA LEU A 14 0.42 17.39 13.03
C LEU A 14 0.52 17.43 14.56
N ALA A 15 1.41 16.61 15.14
CA ALA A 15 1.65 16.58 16.59
C ALA A 15 2.35 17.83 17.14
N GLN A 16 3.11 18.55 16.30
CA GLN A 16 3.78 19.79 16.69
C GLN A 16 2.85 21.00 16.63
N ILE A 17 1.92 21.02 15.67
CA ILE A 17 0.95 22.10 15.49
C ILE A 17 -0.05 22.13 16.66
N ASP A 18 -0.52 20.95 17.07
CA ASP A 18 -1.47 20.79 18.17
C ASP A 18 -0.95 19.77 19.20
N PRO A 19 -0.33 20.23 20.29
CA PRO A 19 0.18 19.36 21.34
C PRO A 19 -0.90 18.54 22.07
N GLU A 20 -2.17 18.96 22.01
CA GLU A 20 -3.31 18.24 22.58
C GLU A 20 -3.78 17.10 21.65
N LEU A 21 -3.48 17.19 20.35
CA LEU A 21 -3.77 16.16 19.36
C LEU A 21 -2.83 14.95 19.52
N ARG A 22 -3.23 13.99 20.36
CA ARG A 22 -2.42 12.80 20.70
C ARG A 22 -3.18 11.48 20.54
N GLY A 23 -2.45 10.38 20.34
CA GLY A 23 -3.02 9.03 20.30
C GLY A 23 -3.97 8.81 19.13
N ARG A 24 -5.21 8.36 19.43
CA ARG A 24 -6.20 8.00 18.40
C ARG A 24 -6.62 9.17 17.48
N PRO A 25 -6.94 10.38 17.97
CA PRO A 25 -7.29 11.49 17.09
C PRO A 25 -6.14 11.91 16.17
N LEU A 26 -4.89 11.92 16.65
CA LEU A 26 -3.71 12.13 15.80
C LEU A 26 -3.59 11.06 14.71
N TYR A 27 -3.75 9.78 15.09
CA TYR A 27 -3.71 8.65 14.16
C TYR A 27 -4.75 8.78 13.05
N LEU A 28 -6.00 9.11 13.39
CA LEU A 28 -7.08 9.29 12.41
C LEU A 28 -6.84 10.50 11.51
N SER A 29 -6.33 11.60 12.06
CA SER A 29 -6.00 12.80 11.29
C SER A 29 -4.88 12.54 10.28
N ALA A 30 -3.79 11.90 10.73
CA ALA A 30 -2.67 11.53 9.87
C ALA A 30 -3.08 10.49 8.81
N LEU A 31 -3.94 9.52 9.18
CA LEU A 31 -4.51 8.56 8.23
C LEU A 31 -5.38 9.22 7.15
N ASN A 32 -6.16 10.23 7.50
CA ASN A 32 -6.95 10.96 6.50
C ASN A 32 -6.06 11.60 5.44
N VAL A 33 -4.93 12.18 5.85
CA VAL A 33 -3.93 12.70 4.89
C VAL A 33 -3.32 11.57 4.06
N GLY A 34 -2.97 10.45 4.68
CA GLY A 34 -2.42 9.30 3.96
C GLY A 34 -3.37 8.66 2.96
N ARG A 35 -4.68 8.64 3.25
CA ARG A 35 -5.71 8.02 2.40
C ARG A 35 -5.76 8.61 1.00
N ASP A 36 -5.64 9.92 0.88
CA ASP A 36 -5.71 10.62 -0.41
C ASP A 36 -4.54 10.22 -1.33
N HIS A 37 -3.37 10.02 -0.75
CA HIS A 37 -2.17 9.59 -1.47
C HIS A 37 -2.14 8.09 -1.79
N ILE A 38 -2.71 7.23 -0.92
CA ILE A 38 -2.80 5.78 -1.16
C ILE A 38 -3.69 5.47 -2.37
N GLY A 39 -4.80 6.17 -2.55
CA GLY A 39 -5.73 5.92 -3.66
C GLY A 39 -5.06 6.03 -5.03
N SER A 40 -4.20 7.04 -5.20
CA SER A 40 -3.43 7.23 -6.42
C SER A 40 -2.41 6.11 -6.66
N LEU A 41 -1.68 5.68 -5.61
CA LEU A 41 -0.71 4.59 -5.71
C LEU A 41 -1.34 3.25 -6.09
N ILE A 42 -2.49 2.92 -5.50
CA ILE A 42 -3.22 1.70 -5.84
C ILE A 42 -3.59 1.71 -7.31
N ASN A 43 -4.08 2.85 -7.82
CA ASN A 43 -4.42 3.00 -9.23
C ASN A 43 -3.20 2.80 -10.14
N THR A 44 -2.06 3.40 -9.81
CA THR A 44 -0.82 3.21 -10.58
C THR A 44 -0.33 1.76 -10.53
N LEU A 45 -0.39 1.10 -9.37
CA LEU A 45 0.03 -0.30 -9.22
C LEU A 45 -0.88 -1.25 -9.98
N ALA A 46 -2.19 -1.01 -9.95
CA ALA A 46 -3.17 -1.76 -10.74
C ALA A 46 -2.88 -1.61 -12.24
N LEU A 47 -2.63 -0.39 -12.71
CA LEU A 47 -2.31 -0.13 -14.12
C LEU A 47 -1.00 -0.82 -14.54
N ALA A 48 0.05 -0.72 -13.72
CA ALA A 48 1.33 -1.37 -13.95
C ALA A 48 1.20 -2.90 -14.01
N TYR A 49 0.38 -3.49 -13.14
CA TYR A 49 0.12 -4.93 -13.14
C TYR A 49 -0.66 -5.37 -14.39
N PHE A 50 -1.76 -4.68 -14.73
CA PHE A 50 -2.49 -4.99 -15.95
C PHE A 50 -1.60 -4.90 -17.19
N GLY A 51 -0.73 -3.87 -17.25
CA GLY A 51 0.28 -3.75 -18.31
C GLY A 51 1.27 -4.92 -18.33
N GLY A 52 1.76 -5.35 -17.16
CA GLY A 52 2.68 -6.47 -17.02
C GLY A 52 2.06 -7.84 -17.32
N ALA A 53 0.74 -7.98 -17.14
CA ALA A 53 0.01 -9.21 -17.43
C ALA A 53 -0.37 -9.37 -18.91
N LEU A 54 -0.21 -8.34 -19.76
CA LEU A 54 -0.55 -8.38 -21.18
C LEU A 54 0.10 -9.55 -21.96
N PRO A 55 1.40 -9.88 -21.77
CA PRO A 55 2.03 -11.00 -22.47
C PRO A 55 1.41 -12.35 -22.08
N LEU A 56 1.05 -12.51 -20.81
CA LEU A 56 0.39 -13.71 -20.30
C LEU A 56 -1.02 -13.84 -20.89
N VAL A 57 -1.77 -12.74 -20.96
CA VAL A 57 -3.10 -12.71 -21.61
C VAL A 57 -3.00 -13.02 -23.10
N LEU A 58 -1.99 -12.50 -23.79
CA LEU A 58 -1.69 -12.82 -25.20
C LEU A 58 -1.38 -14.31 -25.39
N LEU A 59 -0.56 -14.90 -24.52
CA LEU A 59 -0.22 -16.32 -24.57
C LEU A 59 -1.45 -17.21 -24.33
N LEU A 60 -2.32 -16.83 -23.39
CA LEU A 60 -3.61 -17.48 -23.17
C LEU A 60 -4.52 -17.38 -24.42
N SER A 61 -4.56 -16.21 -25.05
CA SER A 61 -5.37 -15.94 -26.25
C SER A 61 -4.97 -16.81 -27.44
N MET A 62 -3.69 -17.17 -27.55
CA MET A 62 -3.19 -18.07 -28.60
C MET A 62 -3.64 -19.53 -28.44
N GLY A 63 -4.25 -19.91 -27.30
CA GLY A 63 -4.96 -21.19 -27.16
C GLY A 63 -4.09 -22.44 -27.00
N PHE A 64 -2.82 -22.31 -26.61
CA PHE A 64 -1.90 -23.45 -26.49
C PHE A 64 -2.34 -24.52 -25.48
N GLN A 65 -3.08 -24.15 -24.42
CA GLN A 65 -3.59 -25.07 -23.39
C GLN A 65 -4.95 -24.62 -22.85
N PRO A 66 -5.79 -25.55 -22.33
CA PRO A 66 -7.06 -25.21 -21.69
C PRO A 66 -6.86 -24.24 -20.52
N LEU A 67 -7.74 -23.24 -20.41
CA LEU A 67 -7.69 -22.17 -19.40
C LEU A 67 -7.56 -22.70 -17.98
N SER A 68 -8.19 -23.83 -17.67
CA SER A 68 -8.14 -24.50 -16.37
C SER A 68 -6.75 -25.03 -16.00
N VAL A 69 -5.94 -25.44 -16.98
CA VAL A 69 -4.56 -25.91 -16.77
C VAL A 69 -3.58 -24.74 -16.70
N SER A 70 -3.79 -23.70 -17.51
CA SER A 70 -2.96 -22.50 -17.50
C SER A 70 -3.10 -21.69 -16.20
N LEU A 71 -4.33 -21.59 -15.67
CA LEU A 71 -4.61 -20.92 -14.39
C LEU A 71 -4.04 -21.67 -13.17
N ASN A 72 -3.93 -22.99 -13.24
CA ASN A 72 -3.28 -23.81 -12.19
C ASN A 72 -1.76 -23.93 -12.38
N SER A 73 -1.18 -23.26 -13.39
CA SER A 73 0.27 -23.29 -13.56
C SER A 73 0.94 -22.55 -12.40
N GLU A 74 2.04 -23.11 -11.91
CA GLU A 74 2.82 -22.56 -10.80
C GLU A 74 3.18 -21.08 -11.04
N ALA A 75 3.58 -20.74 -12.26
CA ALA A 75 3.94 -19.38 -12.66
C ALA A 75 2.79 -18.37 -12.54
N MET A 76 1.56 -18.77 -12.88
CA MET A 76 0.39 -17.90 -12.78
C MET A 76 -0.01 -17.68 -11.32
N VAL A 77 -0.05 -18.77 -10.54
CA VAL A 77 -0.39 -18.72 -9.12
C VAL A 77 0.63 -17.86 -8.34
N GLU A 78 1.93 -18.06 -8.58
CA GLU A 78 3.00 -17.26 -7.96
C GLU A 78 2.84 -15.77 -8.27
N SER A 79 2.57 -15.43 -9.53
CA SER A 79 2.40 -14.04 -9.97
C SER A 79 1.20 -13.38 -9.29
N ILE A 80 0.06 -14.08 -9.22
CA ILE A 80 -1.17 -13.58 -8.59
C ILE A 80 -0.94 -13.37 -7.09
N VAL A 81 -0.38 -14.37 -6.40
CA VAL A 81 -0.12 -14.29 -4.95
C VAL A 81 0.85 -13.15 -4.64
N THR A 82 1.93 -13.02 -5.41
CA THR A 82 2.93 -11.95 -5.23
C THR A 82 2.29 -10.57 -5.34
N VAL A 83 1.40 -10.37 -6.31
CA VAL A 83 0.73 -9.08 -6.53
C VAL A 83 -0.27 -8.76 -5.43
N ILE A 84 -1.04 -9.77 -4.98
CA ILE A 84 -1.93 -9.61 -3.84
C ILE A 84 -1.14 -9.23 -2.60
N VAL A 85 -0.07 -9.97 -2.29
CA VAL A 85 0.77 -9.73 -1.11
C VAL A 85 1.45 -8.36 -1.21
N ALA A 86 1.98 -7.99 -2.38
CA ALA A 86 2.59 -6.68 -2.60
C ALA A 86 1.58 -5.54 -2.42
N SER A 87 0.37 -5.69 -2.95
CA SER A 87 -0.70 -4.69 -2.84
C SER A 87 -1.17 -4.54 -1.39
N VAL A 88 -1.38 -5.65 -0.68
CA VAL A 88 -1.74 -5.65 0.74
C VAL A 88 -0.63 -5.04 1.57
N GLY A 89 0.63 -5.40 1.32
CA GLY A 89 1.79 -4.81 1.99
C GLY A 89 1.87 -3.29 1.80
N LEU A 90 1.60 -2.80 0.59
CA LEU A 90 1.57 -1.38 0.28
C LEU A 90 0.45 -0.64 1.03
N VAL A 91 -0.76 -1.21 1.04
CA VAL A 91 -1.91 -0.64 1.77
C VAL A 91 -1.69 -0.64 3.27
N LEU A 92 -1.06 -1.70 3.81
CA LEU A 92 -0.74 -1.81 5.24
C LEU A 92 0.44 -0.93 5.66
N CYS A 93 1.34 -0.56 4.74
CA CYS A 93 2.51 0.23 5.08
C CYS A 93 2.14 1.59 5.69
N VAL A 94 1.10 2.26 5.19
CA VAL A 94 0.64 3.54 5.73
C VAL A 94 0.10 3.43 7.16
N PRO A 95 -0.95 2.65 7.46
CA PRO A 95 -1.46 2.56 8.82
C PRO A 95 -0.42 2.07 9.82
N VAL A 96 0.47 1.15 9.41
CA VAL A 96 1.58 0.69 10.27
C VAL A 96 2.55 1.84 10.56
N THR A 97 2.97 2.59 9.53
CA THR A 97 3.89 3.73 9.73
C THR A 97 3.26 4.82 10.58
N THR A 98 2.00 5.17 10.33
CA THR A 98 1.27 6.17 11.10
C THR A 98 1.15 5.74 12.57
N ALA A 99 0.84 4.47 12.84
CA ALA A 99 0.77 3.96 14.22
C ALA A 99 2.11 4.11 14.95
N VAL A 100 3.20 3.70 14.31
CA VAL A 100 4.56 3.82 14.87
C VAL A 100 4.93 5.29 15.10
N ALA A 101 4.63 6.18 14.15
CA ALA A 101 4.90 7.60 14.26
C ALA A 101 4.11 8.27 15.40
N VAL A 102 2.83 7.93 15.56
CA VAL A 102 2.00 8.40 16.69
C VAL A 102 2.56 7.94 18.03
N MET A 103 2.99 6.68 18.13
CA MET A 103 3.61 6.14 19.35
C MET A 103 4.91 6.87 19.71
N LEU A 104 5.71 7.24 18.70
CA LEU A 104 6.95 7.98 18.89
C LEU A 104 6.71 9.46 19.22
N ALA A 105 5.72 10.10 18.58
CA ALA A 105 5.34 11.48 18.86
C ALA A 105 4.87 11.66 20.31
N GLY A 106 4.12 10.69 20.85
CA GLY A 106 3.70 10.70 22.25
C GLY A 106 4.82 10.49 23.27
N ARG A 107 6.00 10.01 22.85
CA ARG A 107 7.19 9.83 23.71
C ARG A 107 8.10 11.05 23.77
N ARG A 108 7.91 12.04 22.90
CA ARG A 108 8.58 13.34 23.04
C ARG A 108 7.84 14.13 24.13
N GLU A 109 8.33 14.01 25.35
CA GLU A 109 8.08 15.04 26.37
C GLU A 109 8.84 16.33 25.98
N PRO A 110 8.30 17.51 26.32
CA PRO A 110 8.78 18.81 25.84
C PRO A 110 10.23 19.15 26.19
#